data_AF-A0A658NLE4-F1
#
_entry.id   AF-A0A658NLE4-F1
#
_cell.length_a   1.000
_cell.length_b   1.000
_cell.length_c   1.000
_cell.angle_alpha   90.00
_cell.angle_beta   90.00
_cell.angle_gamma   90.00
#
_symmetry.space_group_name_H-M   'P 1'
#
loop_
_entity.id
_entity.type
_entity.pdbx_description
1 polymer ?
#
loop_
_entity_poly.entity_id
_entity_poly.type
_entity_poly.pdbx_seq_one_letter_code
_entity_poly.pdbx_strand_id
1 'polypeptide(L)' 'MMKAVVCTKYGPPEVLQLKEVEKPVPRNMEVCIKIFATAVTASDCIVRGFKLPIWSPMGLMMALVL' A
#
# COMPACT_ATOMS: atom_id res chain seq x y z
N MET A 1 8.05 11.42 -14.24
CA MET A 1 8.42 10.97 -12.87
C MET A 1 7.51 11.62 -11.84
N MET A 2 7.21 10.92 -10.74
CA MET A 2 6.55 11.43 -9.54
C MET A 2 7.17 10.79 -8.30
N LYS A 3 7.06 11.42 -7.13
CA LYS A 3 7.51 10.81 -5.87
C LYS A 3 6.41 9.93 -5.28
N ALA A 4 6.77 8.74 -4.83
CA ALA A 4 5.86 7.81 -4.17
C ALA A 4 6.57 7.08 -3.01
N VAL A 5 5.81 6.72 -1.98
CA VAL A 5 6.28 5.81 -0.94
C VAL A 5 6.01 4.38 -1.41
N VAL A 6 7.05 3.58 -1.55
CA VAL A 6 7.00 2.21 -2.06
C VAL A 6 7.27 1.22 -0.93
N CYS A 7 6.47 0.16 -0.86
CA CYS A 7 6.59 -0.94 0.09
C CYS A 7 6.77 -2.25 -0.68
N THR A 8 8.01 -2.74 -0.81
CA THR A 8 8.30 -3.98 -1.57
C THR A 8 8.37 -5.24 -0.71
N LYS A 9 8.32 -5.09 0.62
CA LYS A 9 8.37 -6.18 1.60
C LYS A 9 7.49 -5.83 2.78
N TYR A 10 6.87 -6.83 3.39
CA TYR A 10 6.23 -6.67 4.69
C TYR A 10 7.29 -6.51 5.79
N GLY A 11 6.98 -5.81 6.88
CA GLY A 11 7.94 -5.66 7.97
C GLY A 11 7.66 -4.52 8.95
N PRO A 12 8.69 -3.88 9.53
CA PRO A 12 8.59 -2.65 10.34
C PRO A 12 8.57 -1.39 9.45
N PRO A 13 8.32 -0.16 9.97
CA PRO A 13 8.09 1.03 9.15
C PRO A 13 9.21 1.37 8.15
N GLU A 14 10.44 0.95 8.42
CA GLU A 14 11.66 1.19 7.62
C GLU A 14 11.61 0.52 6.24
N VAL A 15 10.66 -0.41 6.00
CA VAL A 15 10.43 -0.98 4.66
C VAL A 15 9.82 0.02 3.68
N LEU A 16 9.27 1.14 4.16
CA LEU A 16 8.73 2.22 3.34
C LEU A 16 9.86 3.06 2.78
N GLN A 17 9.91 3.22 1.46
CA GLN A 17 10.96 3.97 0.77
C GLN A 17 10.37 5.04 -0.13
N LEU A 18 10.78 6.30 0.05
CA LEU A 18 10.45 7.37 -0.88
C LEU A 18 11.28 7.20 -2.16
N LYS A 19 10.62 7.02 -3.31
CA LYS A 19 11.26 6.83 -4.61
C LYS A 19 10.63 7.70 -5.68
N GLU A 20 11.40 8.00 -6.72
CA GLU A 20 10.85 8.47 -7.98
C GLU A 20 10.35 7.28 -8.80
N VAL A 21 9.12 7.37 -9.26
CA VAL A 21 8.46 6.36 -10.11
C VAL A 21 7.89 7.03 -11.35
N GLU A 22 7.57 6.24 -12.36
CA GLU A 22 6.88 6.75 -13.54
C GLU A 22 5.50 7.32 -13.14
N LYS A 23 5.09 8.38 -13.83
CA LYS A 23 3.78 8.97 -13.59
C LYS A 23 2.73 8.06 -14.23
N PRO A 24 1.67 7.65 -13.51
CA PRO A 24 0.65 6.77 -14.06
C PRO A 24 -0.05 7.44 -15.25
N VAL A 25 -0.32 6.64 -16.29
CA VAL A 25 -1.12 7.03 -17.46
C VAL A 25 -2.50 6.39 -17.30
N PRO A 26 -3.56 7.18 -17.06
CA PRO A 26 -4.90 6.64 -16.83
C PRO A 26 -5.46 6.00 -18.11
N ARG A 27 -6.23 4.92 -17.95
CA ARG A 27 -6.98 4.27 -19.04
C ARG A 27 -8.36 4.91 -19.22
N ASN A 28 -9.16 4.35 -20.13
CA ASN A 28 -10.55 4.76 -20.28
C ASN A 28 -11.30 4.61 -18.95
N MET A 29 -12.10 5.62 -18.58
CA MET A 29 -12.82 5.72 -17.30
C MET A 29 -11.96 5.81 -16.02
N GLU A 30 -10.68 6.15 -16.12
CA GLU A 30 -9.82 6.44 -14.97
C GLU A 30 -9.43 7.92 -14.94
N VAL A 31 -9.09 8.45 -13.75
CA VAL A 31 -8.61 9.82 -13.59
C VAL A 31 -7.25 9.83 -12.89
N CYS A 32 -6.31 10.63 -13.41
CA CYS A 32 -5.02 10.84 -12.78
C CYS A 32 -5.09 12.03 -11.82
N ILE A 33 -5.09 11.75 -10.51
CA ILE A 33 -5.22 12.77 -9.47
C ILE A 33 -3.84 13.17 -8.94
N LYS A 34 -3.58 14.48 -8.82
CA LYS A 34 -2.41 14.99 -8.10
C LYS A 34 -2.70 15.02 -6.61
N ILE A 35 -2.06 14.12 -5.87
CA ILE A 35 -2.21 14.03 -4.40
C ILE A 35 -1.48 15.22 -3.75
N PHE A 36 -2.21 16.01 -2.96
CA PHE A 36 -1.65 17.07 -2.10
C PHE A 36 -1.48 16.61 -0.65
N ALA A 37 -2.43 15.81 -0.16
CA ALA A 37 -2.40 15.17 1.16
C ALA A 37 -3.13 13.83 1.11
N THR A 38 -2.75 12.92 2.00
CA THR A 38 -3.43 11.64 2.22
C THR A 38 -3.44 11.34 3.71
N ALA A 39 -4.46 10.59 4.16
CA ALA A 39 -4.50 10.13 5.54
C ALA A 39 -3.49 8.99 5.76
N VAL A 40 -2.96 8.88 6.98
CA VAL A 40 -2.30 7.68 7.48
C VAL A 40 -3.26 7.03 8.47
N THR A 41 -3.61 5.79 8.20
CA THR A 41 -4.64 5.03 8.91
C THR A 41 -4.05 3.79 9.56
N ALA A 42 -4.77 3.20 10.51
CA ALA A 42 -4.35 1.94 11.13
C ALA A 42 -4.18 0.81 10.10
N SER A 43 -4.98 0.80 9.03
CA SER A 43 -4.88 -0.16 7.93
C SER A 43 -3.53 -0.10 7.21
N ASP A 44 -2.93 1.07 7.04
CA ASP A 44 -1.62 1.19 6.39
C ASP A 44 -0.55 0.42 7.18
N CYS A 45 -0.60 0.53 8.52
CA CYS A 45 0.29 -0.20 9.42
C CYS A 45 0.02 -1.70 9.43
N ILE A 46 -1.24 -2.12 9.42
CA ILE A 46 -1.66 -3.53 9.42
C ILE A 46 -1.21 -4.22 8.13
N VAL A 47 -1.49 -3.62 6.97
CA VAL A 47 -1.14 -4.18 5.66
C VAL A 47 0.38 -4.21 5.48
N ARG A 48 1.07 -3.10 5.74
CA ARG A 48 2.55 -3.03 5.66
C ARG A 48 3.23 -4.04 6.60
N GLY A 49 2.70 -4.21 7.81
CA GLY A 49 3.23 -5.13 8.81
C GLY A 49 2.77 -6.58 8.67
N PHE A 50 1.85 -6.87 7.74
CA PHE A 50 1.16 -8.15 7.63
C PHE A 50 0.56 -8.65 8.96
N LYS A 51 -0.04 -7.74 9.73
CA LYS A 51 -0.63 -8.02 11.05
C LYS A 51 -2.14 -8.24 10.96
N LEU A 52 -2.58 -9.05 10.01
CA LEU A 52 -4.00 -9.33 9.82
C LEU A 52 -4.50 -10.34 10.86
N PRO A 53 -5.66 -10.11 11.50
CA PRO A 53 -6.20 -11.06 12.47
C PRO A 53 -6.71 -12.31 11.75
N ILE A 54 -6.20 -13.49 12.10
CA ILE A 54 -6.54 -14.77 11.47
C ILE A 54 -8.04 -15.11 11.61
N TRP A 55 -8.70 -14.61 12.66
CA TRP A 55 -10.14 -14.80 12.86
C TRP A 55 -11.01 -13.97 11.91
N SER A 56 -10.46 -12.94 11.27
CA SER A 56 -11.16 -12.18 10.23
C SER A 56 -11.13 -12.94 8.90
N PRO A 57 -12.19 -12.91 8.09
CA PRO A 57 -12.21 -13.58 6.78
C PRO A 57 -11.01 -13.21 5.89
N MET A 58 -10.60 -11.93 5.93
CA MET A 58 -9.45 -11.45 5.15
C MET A 58 -8.11 -11.96 5.69
N GLY A 59 -7.94 -12.03 7.02
CA GLY A 59 -6.74 -12.60 7.61
C GLY A 59 -6.61 -14.10 7.35
N LEU A 60 -7.70 -14.86 7.42
CA LEU A 60 -7.71 -16.29 7.08
C LEU A 60 -7.36 -16.51 5.59
N MET A 61 -7.96 -15.73 4.70
CA MET A 61 -7.66 -15.82 3.26
C MET A 61 -6.18 -15.52 2.97
N MET A 62 -5.64 -14.44 3.53
CA MET A 62 -4.23 -14.05 3.29
C MET A 62 -3.25 -15.07 3.87
N ALA A 63 -3.61 -15.78 4.95
CA ALA A 63 -2.79 -16.86 5.52
C ALA A 63 -2.78 -18.15 4.68
N LEU A 64 -3.77 -18.36 3.80
CA LEU A 64 -3.83 -19.53 2.92
C LEU A 64 -3.17 -19.30 1.55
N VAL A 65 -3.05 -18.02 1.13
CA VAL A 65 -2.53 -17.62 -0.19
C VAL A 65 -1.02 -17.36 -0.18
N LEU A 66 -0.45 -17.00 0.98
CA LEU A 66 0.98 -16.73 1.19
C LEU A 66 1.66 -17.87 1.92
#